data_AF-A0A2K1EF22-F1
#
_entry.id   AF-A0A2K1EF22-F1
#
_cell.length_a   1.000
_cell.length_b   1.000
_cell.length_c   1.000
_cell.angle_alpha   90.00
_cell.angle_beta   90.00
_cell.angle_gamma   90.00
#
_symmetry.space_group_name_H-M   'P 1'
#
loop_
_entity.id
_entity.type
_entity.pdbx_description
1 polymer ?
#
loop_
_entity_poly.entity_id
_entity_poly.type
_entity_poly.pdbx_seq_one_letter_code
_entity_poly.pdbx_strand_id
1 'polypeptide(L)'
;MKVTLTNSAKYGGEFHIKGQEIEVEPKHVPGLIADKVISPDTEVPEEPVETDVNKMNLAQLKDYAEQNSIDLAGATKKEDVLAAIVKAGEGNGTEPQGNAADQA
;
A
#
# COMPACT_ATOMS: atom_id res chain seq x y z
N MET A 1 -1.19 16.77 -0.37
CA MET A 1 -1.47 16.83 -1.83
C MET A 1 -2.64 17.77 -2.03
N LYS A 2 -2.63 18.59 -3.09
CA LYS A 2 -3.77 19.47 -3.40
C LYS A 2 -4.72 18.77 -4.36
N VAL A 3 -6.02 18.81 -4.07
CA VAL A 3 -7.07 18.21 -4.92
C VAL A 3 -8.21 19.17 -5.09
N THR A 4 -8.87 19.13 -6.24
CA THR A 4 -10.10 19.89 -6.50
C THR A 4 -11.31 19.06 -6.09
N LEU A 5 -12.17 19.64 -5.25
CA LEU A 5 -13.42 19.02 -4.84
C LEU A 5 -14.42 19.01 -5.98
N THR A 6 -14.92 17.83 -6.35
CA THR A 6 -16.04 17.67 -7.29
C THR A 6 -17.39 17.82 -6.58
N ASN A 7 -17.42 17.63 -5.26
CA ASN A 7 -18.59 17.83 -4.42
C ASN A 7 -18.23 18.51 -3.09
N SER A 8 -19.20 19.17 -2.47
CA SER A 8 -19.00 19.82 -1.17
C SER A 8 -18.86 18.78 -0.07
N ALA A 9 -17.82 18.87 0.75
CA ALA A 9 -17.55 17.90 1.81
C ALA A 9 -16.83 18.53 3.00
N LYS A 10 -16.95 17.86 4.15
CA LYS A 10 -16.22 18.22 5.35
C LYS A 10 -14.90 17.47 5.40
N TYR A 11 -13.77 18.18 5.44
CA TYR A 11 -12.44 17.60 5.55
C TYR A 11 -11.62 18.39 6.57
N GLY A 12 -10.81 17.71 7.39
CA GLY A 12 -10.00 18.37 8.43
C GLY A 12 -10.81 19.13 9.52
N GLY A 13 -12.12 18.91 9.61
CA GLY A 13 -13.02 19.65 10.51
C GLY A 13 -13.65 20.90 9.88
N GLU A 14 -13.19 21.32 8.70
CA GLU A 14 -13.74 22.45 7.96
C GLU A 14 -14.63 21.97 6.80
N PHE A 15 -15.62 22.79 6.44
CA PHE A 15 -16.50 22.50 5.32
C PHE A 15 -15.96 23.16 4.07
N HIS A 16 -15.70 22.36 3.04
CA HIS A 16 -15.18 22.83 1.78
C HIS A 16 -16.23 22.67 0.68
N ILE A 17 -16.33 23.66 -0.18
CA ILE A 17 -17.34 23.70 -1.25
C ILE A 17 -16.82 23.03 -2.53
N LYS A 18 -17.74 22.56 -3.37
CA LYS A 18 -17.42 22.09 -4.72
C LYS A 18 -16.61 23.13 -5.50
N GLY A 19 -15.57 22.67 -6.19
CA GLY A 19 -14.66 23.46 -7.00
C GLY A 19 -13.52 24.11 -6.21
N GLN A 20 -13.52 23.97 -4.88
CA GLN A 20 -12.42 24.45 -4.05
C GLN A 20 -11.26 23.46 -4.08
N GLU A 21 -10.04 23.99 -4.15
CA GLU A 21 -8.82 23.21 -4.00
C GLU A 21 -8.46 23.13 -2.52
N ILE A 22 -8.27 21.92 -2.01
CA ILE A 22 -7.93 21.68 -0.61
C ILE A 22 -6.68 20.80 -0.51
N GLU A 23 -5.95 20.94 0.59
CA GLU A 23 -4.85 20.04 0.90
C GLU A 23 -5.38 18.82 1.66
N VAL A 24 -5.22 17.65 1.04
CA VAL A 24 -5.60 16.34 1.57
C VAL A 24 -4.37 15.46 1.71
N GLU A 25 -4.45 14.57 2.70
CA GLU A 25 -3.45 13.53 2.90
C GLU A 25 -3.71 12.39 1.90
N PRO A 26 -2.68 11.82 1.25
CA PRO A 26 -2.82 10.75 0.25
C PRO A 26 -3.65 9.57 0.74
N LYS A 27 -3.46 9.18 2.01
CA LYS A 27 -4.22 8.12 2.70
C LYS A 27 -5.74 8.33 2.74
N HIS A 28 -6.22 9.57 2.65
CA HIS A 28 -7.65 9.90 2.67
C HIS A 28 -8.26 10.05 1.26
N VAL A 29 -7.43 10.23 0.24
CA VAL A 29 -7.85 10.36 -1.16
C VAL A 29 -8.75 9.20 -1.63
N PRO A 30 -8.43 7.90 -1.41
CA PRO A 30 -9.30 6.82 -1.85
C PRO A 30 -10.69 6.85 -1.19
N GLY A 31 -10.78 7.26 0.08
CA GLY A 31 -12.07 7.48 0.76
C GLY A 31 -12.87 8.60 0.11
N LEU A 32 -12.22 9.73 -0.18
CA LEU A 32 -12.87 10.87 -0.84
C LEU A 32 -13.29 10.56 -2.28
N ILE A 33 -12.55 9.72 -3.01
CA ILE A 33 -12.95 9.22 -4.34
C ILE A 33 -14.19 8.32 -4.20
N ALA A 34 -14.20 7.41 -3.22
CA ALA A 34 -15.33 6.52 -2.96
C ALA A 34 -16.62 7.29 -2.61
N ASP A 35 -16.49 8.36 -1.80
CA ASP A 35 -17.57 9.29 -1.48
C ASP A 35 -17.91 10.26 -2.63
N LYS A 36 -17.23 10.16 -3.78
CA LYS A 36 -17.41 11.03 -4.96
C LYS A 36 -17.23 12.52 -4.66
N VAL A 37 -16.36 12.81 -3.69
CA VAL A 37 -16.02 14.16 -3.24
C VAL A 37 -14.93 14.78 -4.13
N ILE A 38 -14.08 13.95 -4.73
CA ILE A 38 -13.01 14.34 -5.65
C ILE A 38 -13.00 13.43 -6.88
N SER A 39 -12.24 13.82 -7.92
CA SER A 39 -12.12 13.03 -9.15
C SER A 39 -11.32 11.74 -8.92
N PRO A 40 -11.74 10.59 -9.49
CA PRO A 40 -10.96 9.35 -9.44
C PRO A 40 -9.65 9.44 -10.24
N ASP A 41 -9.54 10.42 -11.14
CA ASP A 41 -8.34 10.75 -11.92
C ASP A 41 -7.24 11.44 -11.10
N THR A 42 -7.51 11.71 -9.82
CA THR A 42 -6.53 12.30 -8.90
C THR A 42 -5.40 11.29 -8.67
N GLU A 43 -4.25 11.51 -9.30
CA GLU A 43 -3.02 10.73 -9.10
C GLU A 43 -2.59 10.81 -7.63
N VAL A 44 -3.01 9.83 -6.85
CA VAL A 44 -2.46 9.62 -5.51
C VAL A 44 -1.07 9.07 -5.75
N PRO A 45 0.00 9.69 -5.20
CA PRO A 45 1.26 8.98 -5.11
C PRO A 45 0.92 7.69 -4.35
N GLU A 46 1.06 6.54 -5.01
CA GLU A 46 1.01 5.25 -4.36
C GLU A 46 2.16 5.25 -3.36
N GLU A 47 1.88 5.73 -2.13
CA GLU A 47 2.70 5.35 -1.00
C GLU A 47 2.68 3.82 -1.04
N PRO A 48 3.86 3.16 -1.06
CA PRO A 48 3.89 1.73 -1.01
C PRO A 48 3.05 1.37 0.19
N VAL A 49 1.97 0.62 -0.04
CA VAL A 49 1.26 -0.03 1.03
C VAL A 49 2.31 -0.94 1.61
N GLU A 50 3.07 -0.45 2.60
CA GLU A 50 3.91 -1.30 3.41
C GLU A 50 2.90 -2.26 3.99
N THR A 51 2.77 -3.42 3.36
CA THR A 51 2.22 -4.61 3.96
C THR A 51 3.01 -4.72 5.24
N ASP A 52 2.40 -4.20 6.30
CA ASP A 52 3.01 -3.98 7.60
C ASP A 52 3.12 -5.39 8.17
N VAL A 53 4.11 -6.14 7.68
CA VAL A 53 4.36 -7.54 8.05
C VAL A 53 4.48 -7.61 9.57
N ASN A 54 4.94 -6.53 10.21
CA ASN A 54 4.95 -6.33 11.66
C ASN A 54 3.57 -6.55 12.33
N LYS A 55 2.48 -6.18 11.65
CA LYS A 55 1.10 -6.36 12.13
C LYS A 55 0.50 -7.71 11.77
N MET A 56 1.10 -8.49 10.87
CA MET A 56 0.60 -9.81 10.50
C MET A 56 0.79 -10.83 11.64
N ASN A 57 -0.14 -11.78 11.74
CA ASN A 57 -0.01 -12.91 12.67
C ASN A 57 0.94 -13.98 12.13
N LEU A 58 1.43 -14.88 12.99
CA LEU A 58 2.35 -15.96 12.60
C LEU A 58 1.84 -16.77 11.38
N ALA A 59 0.55 -17.05 11.32
CA ALA A 59 -0.06 -17.77 10.19
C ALA A 59 0.02 -16.95 8.89
N GLN A 60 -0.33 -15.66 8.94
CA GLN A 60 -0.26 -14.77 7.79
C GLN A 60 1.18 -14.51 7.34
N LEU A 61 2.12 -14.43 8.28
CA LEU A 61 3.54 -14.31 7.98
C LEU A 61 4.07 -15.55 7.25
N LYS A 62 3.67 -16.75 7.69
CA LYS A 62 4.03 -18.00 7.00
C LYS A 62 3.46 -18.07 5.59
N ASP A 63 2.19 -17.69 5.44
CA ASP A 63 1.52 -17.64 4.14
C ASP A 63 2.22 -16.63 3.22
N TYR A 64 2.54 -15.44 3.74
CA TYR A 64 3.31 -14.42 3.02
C TYR A 64 4.68 -14.93 2.60
N ALA A 65 5.40 -15.63 3.48
CA ALA A 65 6.69 -16.20 3.15
C ALA A 65 6.58 -17.29 2.08
N GLU A 66 5.57 -18.14 2.13
CA GLU A 66 5.33 -19.17 1.12
C GLU A 66 4.98 -18.55 -0.24
N GLN A 67 4.09 -17.55 -0.26
CA GLN A 67 3.71 -16.84 -1.48
C GLN A 67 4.89 -16.10 -2.12
N ASN A 68 5.79 -15.54 -1.31
CA ASN A 68 6.97 -14.82 -1.77
C ASN A 68 8.22 -15.72 -1.89
N SER A 69 8.09 -17.04 -1.71
CA SER A 69 9.21 -17.99 -1.70
C SER A 69 10.36 -17.58 -0.76
N ILE A 70 10.03 -16.98 0.38
CA ILE A 70 10.96 -16.56 1.43
C ILE A 70 11.29 -17.76 2.30
N ASP A 71 12.58 -18.11 2.40
CA ASP A 71 13.04 -19.15 3.29
C ASP A 71 12.96 -18.66 4.75
N LEU A 72 12.09 -19.31 5.53
CA LEU A 72 11.92 -19.01 6.95
C LEU A 72 13.00 -19.63 7.83
N ALA A 73 13.99 -20.36 7.28
CA ALA A 73 15.07 -21.02 8.00
C ALA A 73 14.63 -21.86 9.22
N GLY A 74 13.40 -22.39 9.21
CA GLY A 74 12.83 -23.12 10.34
C GLY A 74 12.35 -22.25 11.51
N ALA A 75 12.17 -20.95 11.30
CA ALA A 75 11.63 -20.02 12.29
C ALA A 75 10.21 -20.44 12.73
N THR A 76 10.05 -20.65 14.04
CA THR A 76 8.77 -21.03 14.65
C THR A 76 8.15 -19.92 15.50
N LYS A 77 8.93 -18.91 15.87
CA LYS A 77 8.46 -17.75 16.62
C LYS A 77 8.06 -16.63 15.67
N LYS A 78 7.08 -15.82 16.09
CA LYS A 78 6.60 -14.68 15.30
C LYS A 78 7.74 -13.73 14.94
N GLU A 79 8.59 -13.41 15.90
CA GLU A 79 9.70 -12.47 15.73
C GLU A 79 10.73 -12.99 14.72
N ASP A 80 11.10 -14.27 14.80
CA ASP A 80 12.04 -14.89 13.85
C ASP A 80 11.47 -14.96 12.43
N VAL A 81 10.19 -15.35 12.29
CA VAL A 81 9.51 -15.42 10.98
C VAL A 81 9.40 -14.02 10.37
N LEU A 82 9.01 -13.03 11.17
CA LEU A 82 8.94 -11.64 10.77
C LEU A 82 10.32 -11.14 10.31
N ALA A 83 11.37 -11.38 11.10
CA ALA A 83 12.73 -10.96 10.76
C ALA A 83 13.21 -11.59 9.44
N ALA A 84 12.89 -12.85 9.18
CA ALA A 84 13.20 -13.50 7.90
C ALA A 84 12.47 -12.84 6.73
N ILE A 85 11.18 -12.51 6.91
CA ILE A 85 10.37 -11.84 5.89
C ILE A 85 10.82 -10.41 5.62
N VAL A 86 11.08 -9.64 6.68
CA VAL A 86 11.58 -8.26 6.58
C VAL A 86 12.95 -8.26 5.91
N LYS A 87 13.87 -9.14 6.32
CA LYS A 87 15.20 -9.25 5.71
C LYS A 87 15.16 -9.68 4.23
N ALA A 88 14.18 -10.51 3.85
CA ALA A 88 13.97 -10.89 2.46
C ALA A 88 13.28 -9.78 1.64
N GLY A 89 12.34 -9.04 2.25
CA GLY A 89 11.61 -7.94 1.63
C GLY A 89 12.44 -6.66 1.48
N GLU A 90 13.32 -6.35 2.43
CA GLU A 90 14.27 -5.23 2.36
C GLU A 90 15.31 -5.40 1.24
N GLY A 91 15.53 -6.65 0.78
CA GLY A 91 16.37 -6.95 -0.38
C GLY A 91 15.65 -6.87 -1.73
N ASN A 92 14.33 -6.74 -1.75
CA ASN A 92 13.52 -6.79 -2.97
C ASN A 92 13.10 -5.40 -3.47
N GLY A 93 14.06 -4.48 -3.49
CA GLY A 93 14.01 -3.22 -4.25
C GLY A 93 14.56 -3.36 -5.67
N THR A 94 14.52 -4.56 -6.25
CA THR A 94 14.87 -4.75 -7.67
C THR A 94 13.86 -5.70 -8.28
N GLU A 95 12.96 -5.14 -9.08
CA GLU A 95 12.30 -5.84 -10.16
C GLU A 95 13.26 -6.81 -10.86
N PRO A 96 12.98 -8.12 -10.90
CA PRO A 96 13.16 -8.84 -12.13
C PRO A 96 11.84 -8.72 -12.87
N GLN A 97 11.78 -7.83 -13.87
CA GLN A 97 10.84 -8.00 -14.96
C GLN A 97 11.01 -9.44 -15.46
N GLY A 98 10.04 -10.28 -15.13
CA GLY A 98 9.90 -11.60 -15.69
C GLY A 98 9.54 -11.47 -17.16
N ASN A 99 10.56 -11.48 -18.01
CA ASN A 99 10.38 -11.88 -19.40
C ASN A 99 11.07 -13.24 -19.58
N ALA A 100 10.36 -14.29 -19.19
CA ALA A 100 10.64 -15.63 -19.67
C ALA A 100 9.85 -15.88 -20.96
N ALA A 101 10.58 -16.34 -21.97
CA ALA A 101 10.15 -17.12 -23.13
C ALA A 101 9.41 -16.41 -24.28
N ASP A 102 10.15 -16.17 -25.36
CA ASP A 102 9.77 -16.74 -26.67
C ASP A 102 11.05 -17.31 -27.32
N GLN A 103 11.11 -18.64 -27.41
CA GLN A 103 12.06 -19.38 -28.21
C GLN A 103 11.35 -19.84 -29.48
N ALA A 104 11.91 -19.58 -30.67
CA ALA A 104 12.13 -20.53 -31.76
C ALA A 104 12.65 -19.83 -33.02
#